data_AF-A0A2V8P6L5-F1
#
_entry.id   AF-A0A2V8P6L5-F1
#
_cell.length_a   1.000
_cell.length_b   1.000
_cell.length_c   1.000
_cell.angle_alpha   90.00
_cell.angle_beta   90.00
_cell.angle_gamma   90.00
#
_symmetry.space_group_name_H-M   'P 1'
#
loop_
_entity.id
_entity.type
_entity.pdbx_description
1 polymer ?
#
loop_
_entity_poly.entity_id
_entity_poly.type
_entity_poly.pdbx_seq_one_letter_code
_entity_poly.pdbx_strand_id
1 'polypeptide(L)'
;MVSIGKSQQRTLDKTSSLDAMEQEIHNQVEDLPAFARELGKDDRFRNLDPSGIIFTGSGDSFASSLLAHYLSQMQAVAADPYELQLHAKVS
;
A
#
# COMPACT_ATOMS: atom_id res chain seq x y z
N MET A 1 -7.37 -31.47 -25.22
CA MET A 1 -8.06 -31.43 -23.91
C MET A 1 -7.14 -30.71 -22.93
N VAL A 2 -7.48 -29.47 -22.59
CA VAL A 2 -6.74 -28.65 -21.63
C VAL A 2 -7.29 -28.98 -20.24
N SER A 3 -6.46 -29.54 -19.37
CA SER A 3 -6.84 -29.85 -17.99
C SER A 3 -6.77 -28.57 -17.16
N ILE A 4 -7.91 -27.90 -17.06
CA ILE A 4 -8.15 -26.78 -16.14
C ILE A 4 -8.29 -27.35 -14.72
N GLY A 5 -7.62 -26.72 -13.77
CA GLY A 5 -8.04 -26.73 -12.36
C GLY A 5 -7.44 -27.82 -11.47
N LYS A 6 -6.15 -27.69 -11.12
CA LYS A 6 -5.75 -28.00 -9.75
C LYS A 6 -5.88 -26.71 -8.95
N SER A 7 -7.08 -26.46 -8.46
CA SER A 7 -7.29 -25.63 -7.28
C SER A 7 -6.42 -26.23 -6.19
N GLN A 8 -5.25 -25.65 -5.94
CA GLN A 8 -4.55 -25.88 -4.70
C GLN A 8 -5.45 -25.33 -3.60
N GLN A 9 -6.28 -26.20 -3.03
CA GLN A 9 -6.81 -25.98 -1.70
C GLN A 9 -5.60 -25.81 -0.79
N ARG A 10 -5.21 -24.55 -0.54
CA ARG A 10 -4.35 -24.20 0.58
C ARG A 10 -5.12 -24.66 1.81
N THR A 11 -4.72 -25.79 2.36
CA THR A 11 -5.02 -26.12 3.76
C THR A 11 -4.43 -24.97 4.57
N LEU A 12 -5.30 -24.07 5.02
CA LEU A 12 -5.01 -23.14 6.11
C LEU A 12 -4.75 -24.02 7.32
N ASP A 13 -3.50 -24.43 7.52
CA ASP A 13 -3.02 -24.68 8.88
C ASP A 13 -3.42 -23.45 9.67
N LYS A 14 -4.11 -23.65 10.80
CA LYS A 14 -4.56 -22.56 11.66
C LYS A 14 -3.35 -21.95 12.34
N THR A 15 -2.53 -21.20 11.61
CA THR A 15 -1.56 -20.26 12.17
C THR A 15 -2.35 -19.26 13.00
N SER A 16 -1.91 -19.04 14.24
CA SER A 16 -2.57 -18.02 15.06
C SER A 16 -2.40 -16.65 14.39
N SER A 17 -3.24 -15.68 14.75
CA SER A 17 -3.09 -14.31 14.24
C SER A 17 -1.74 -13.69 14.62
N LEU A 18 -1.14 -14.15 15.72
CA LEU A 18 0.20 -13.72 16.13
C LEU A 18 1.28 -14.30 15.23
N ASP A 19 1.20 -15.60 14.91
CA ASP A 19 2.16 -16.24 13.99
C ASP A 19 2.06 -15.64 12.58
N ALA A 20 0.84 -15.34 12.13
CA ALA A 20 0.61 -14.67 10.85
C ALA A 20 1.23 -13.27 10.82
N MET A 21 1.07 -12.50 11.90
CA MET A 21 1.67 -11.16 12.03
C MET A 21 3.19 -11.24 12.11
N GLU A 22 3.74 -12.19 12.87
CA GLU A 22 5.20 -12.43 12.94
C GLU A 22 5.75 -12.72 11.55
N GLN A 23 5.10 -13.62 10.80
CA GLN A 23 5.52 -13.96 9.44
C GLN A 23 5.42 -12.74 8.51
N GLU A 24 4.35 -11.95 8.59
CA GLU A 24 4.18 -10.74 7.78
C GLU A 24 5.28 -9.71 8.05
N ILE A 25 5.65 -9.50 9.32
CA ILE A 25 6.77 -8.63 9.71
C ILE A 25 8.10 -9.19 9.17
N HIS A 26 8.34 -10.49 9.33
CA HIS A 26 9.57 -11.13 8.88
C HIS A 26 9.76 -11.01 7.36
N ASN A 27 8.68 -11.18 6.59
CA ASN A 27 8.71 -11.12 5.12
C ASN A 27 9.10 -9.74 4.59
N GLN A 28 8.95 -8.65 5.36
CA GLN A 28 9.29 -7.31 4.91
C GLN A 28 10.77 -7.14 4.52
N VAL A 29 11.66 -7.96 5.07
CA VAL A 29 13.10 -7.98 4.74
C VAL A 29 13.32 -8.29 3.25
N GLU A 30 12.50 -9.16 2.67
CA GLU A 30 12.59 -9.55 1.26
C GLU A 30 11.60 -8.79 0.38
N ASP A 31 10.39 -8.55 0.90
CA ASP A 31 9.29 -7.93 0.16
C ASP A 31 9.56 -6.46 -0.17
N LEU A 32 10.08 -5.67 0.78
CA LEU A 32 10.31 -4.23 0.55
C LEU A 32 11.36 -3.97 -0.55
N PRO A 33 12.54 -4.63 -0.56
CA PRO A 33 13.47 -4.50 -1.68
C PRO A 33 12.91 -4.99 -3.00
N ALA A 34 12.11 -6.07 -3.01
CA ALA A 34 11.46 -6.57 -4.22
C ALA A 34 10.47 -5.54 -4.78
N PHE A 35 9.62 -4.99 -3.92
CA PHE A 35 8.67 -3.95 -4.27
C PHE A 35 9.37 -2.69 -4.83
N ALA A 36 10.43 -2.22 -4.19
CA ALA A 36 11.20 -1.07 -4.66
C ALA A 36 11.82 -1.31 -6.06
N ARG A 37 12.32 -2.52 -6.33
CA ARG A 37 12.83 -2.88 -7.67
C ARG A 37 11.72 -2.86 -8.72
N GLU A 38 10.53 -3.35 -8.41
CA GLU A 38 9.41 -3.32 -9.35
C GLU A 38 8.93 -1.90 -9.62
N LEU A 39 8.79 -1.06 -8.59
CA LEU A 39 8.47 0.36 -8.75
C LEU A 39 9.49 1.10 -9.63
N GLY A 40 10.78 0.80 -9.46
CA GLY A 40 11.86 1.44 -10.21
C GLY A 40 11.88 1.14 -11.71
N LYS A 41 11.11 0.15 -12.17
CA LYS A 41 10.96 -0.17 -13.61
C LYS A 41 9.97 0.74 -14.32
N ASP A 42 9.14 1.47 -13.58
CA ASP A 42 8.11 2.34 -14.14
C ASP A 42 8.54 3.81 -14.09
N ASP A 43 8.94 4.32 -15.25
CA ASP A 43 9.43 5.69 -15.40
C ASP A 43 8.37 6.76 -15.07
N ARG A 44 7.08 6.41 -15.03
CA ARG A 44 5.99 7.35 -14.72
C ARG A 44 6.10 7.98 -13.34
N PHE A 45 6.77 7.31 -12.40
CA PHE A 45 6.91 7.78 -11.02
C PHE A 45 8.11 8.71 -10.80
N ARG A 46 9.00 8.88 -11.78
CA ARG A 46 10.26 9.64 -11.59
C ARG A 46 10.08 11.16 -11.46
N ASN A 47 9.07 11.71 -12.13
CA ASN A 47 8.85 13.16 -12.24
C ASN A 47 7.41 13.55 -11.91
N LEU A 48 6.78 12.85 -10.96
CA LEU A 48 5.44 13.22 -10.50
C LEU A 48 5.50 14.56 -9.77
N ASP A 49 4.60 15.47 -10.14
CA ASP A 49 4.33 16.67 -9.36
C ASP A 49 3.45 16.28 -8.16
N PRO A 50 3.96 16.35 -6.93
CA PRO A 50 3.21 15.96 -5.75
C PRO A 50 2.03 16.89 -5.44
N SER A 51 2.03 18.14 -5.94
CA SER A 51 0.98 19.13 -5.64
C SER A 51 -0.42 18.75 -6.14
N GLY A 52 -0.49 17.84 -7.11
CA GLY A 52 -1.76 17.30 -7.64
C GLY A 52 -2.17 15.95 -7.05
N ILE A 53 -1.48 15.46 -6.01
CA ILE A 53 -1.68 14.10 -5.48
C ILE A 53 -2.42 14.15 -4.14
N ILE A 54 -3.41 13.27 -4.01
CA ILE A 54 -4.06 12.96 -2.73
C ILE A 54 -3.77 11.50 -2.39
N PHE A 55 -3.11 11.27 -1.26
CA PHE A 55 -2.99 9.95 -0.64
C PHE A 55 -4.17 9.75 0.31
N THR A 56 -4.85 8.61 0.21
CA THR A 56 -5.99 8.29 1.06
C THR A 56 -5.94 6.85 1.53
N GLY A 57 -6.50 6.62 2.72
CA GLY A 57 -6.58 5.32 3.38
C GLY A 57 -7.19 5.48 4.76
N SER A 58 -7.54 4.38 5.41
CA SER A 58 -8.07 4.36 6.79
C SER A 58 -7.12 3.60 7.72
N GLY A 59 -7.09 3.95 9.01
CA GLY A 59 -6.23 3.28 10.00
C GLY A 59 -4.74 3.39 9.63
N ASP A 60 -4.02 2.28 9.59
CA ASP A 60 -2.59 2.26 9.27
C ASP A 60 -2.30 2.79 7.84
N SER A 61 -3.22 2.57 6.89
CA SER A 61 -3.08 3.16 5.55
C SER A 61 -3.21 4.69 5.55
N PHE A 62 -3.98 5.27 6.49
CA PHE A 62 -3.99 6.72 6.69
C PHE A 62 -2.67 7.20 7.27
N ALA A 63 -2.10 6.47 8.24
CA ALA A 63 -0.78 6.77 8.78
C ALA A 63 0.31 6.75 7.69
N SER A 64 0.28 5.77 6.76
CA SER A 64 1.15 5.77 5.58
C SER A 64 0.91 6.98 4.67
N SER A 65 -0.34 7.39 4.49
CA SER A 65 -0.68 8.59 3.71
C SER A 65 -0.09 9.86 4.32
N LEU A 66 -0.17 10.01 5.65
CA LEU A 66 0.45 11.13 6.37
C LEU A 66 1.97 11.13 6.22
N LEU A 67 2.63 9.96 6.28
CA LEU A 67 4.06 9.86 6.00
C LEU A 67 4.40 10.36 4.60
N ALA A 68 3.64 9.95 3.57
CA ALA A 68 3.83 10.40 2.20
C ALA A 68 3.65 11.93 2.07
N HIS A 69 2.66 12.50 2.76
CA HIS A 69 2.47 13.96 2.85
C HIS A 69 3.73 14.64 3.40
N TYR A 70 4.30 14.18 4.51
CA TYR A 70 5.53 14.74 5.05
C TYR A 70 6.74 14.59 4.11
N LEU A 71 6.92 13.43 3.50
CA LEU A 71 8.01 13.17 2.56
C LEU A 71 7.92 14.04 1.30
N SER A 72 6.71 14.41 0.89
CA SER A 72 6.47 15.35 -0.22
C SER A 72 6.68 16.82 0.17
N GLN A 73 7.26 17.12 1.34
CA GLN A 73 7.36 18.48 1.87
C GLN A 73 5.99 19.17 1.99
N MET A 74 4.96 18.39 2.37
CA MET A 74 3.57 18.83 2.50
C MET A 74 2.92 19.28 1.18
N GLN A 75 3.49 18.92 0.01
CA GLN A 75 2.90 19.26 -1.29
C GLN A 75 1.75 18.33 -1.70
N ALA A 76 1.90 17.02 -1.48
CA ALA A 76 0.80 16.07 -1.67
C ALA A 76 -0.10 16.07 -0.43
N VAL A 77 -1.41 15.93 -0.60
CA VAL A 77 -2.34 15.92 0.54
C VAL A 77 -2.58 14.51 1.04
N ALA A 78 -2.69 14.34 2.36
CA ALA A 78 -3.22 13.14 2.98
C ALA A 78 -4.62 13.41 3.53
N ALA A 79 -5.60 12.59 3.16
CA ALA A 79 -6.96 12.71 3.67
C ALA A 79 -7.60 11.33 3.83
N ASP A 80 -8.28 11.09 4.95
CA ASP A 80 -9.02 9.85 5.11
C ASP A 80 -10.29 9.86 4.22
N PRO A 81 -10.81 8.68 3.83
CA PRO A 81 -11.94 8.61 2.90
C PRO A 81 -13.23 9.29 3.40
N TYR A 82 -13.43 9.36 4.72
CA TYR A 82 -14.63 9.99 5.30
C TYR A 82 -14.54 11.52 5.17
N GLU A 83 -13.37 12.10 5.46
CA GLU A 83 -13.11 13.52 5.26
C GLU A 83 -13.23 13.91 3.78
N LEU A 84 -12.71 13.10 2.85
CA LEU A 84 -12.86 13.34 1.41
C LEU A 84 -14.32 13.31 0.95
N GLN A 85 -15.15 12.45 1.55
CA GLN A 85 -16.58 12.38 1.25
C GLN A 85 -17.32 13.64 1.70
N LEU A 86 -16.98 14.18 2.87
CA LEU A 86 -17.61 15.38 3.42
C LEU A 86 -17.08 16.66 2.77
N HIS A 87 -15.80 16.66 2.40
CA HIS A 87 -15.06 17.82 1.94
C HIS A 87 -14.33 17.48 0.63
N ALA A 88 -15.10 17.26 -0.44
CA ALA A 88 -14.58 16.93 -1.77
C ALA A 88 -13.67 18.00 -2.40
N LYS A 89 -13.56 19.18 -1.77
CA LYS A 89 -12.56 20.20 -2.11
C LYS A 89 -11.46 20.17 -1.07
N VAL A 90 -10.39 19.47 -1.40
CA VAL A 90 -9.12 19.58 -0.69
C VAL A 90 -8.51 20.92 -1.12
N SER A 91 -8.53 21.89 -0.21
CA SER A 91 -8.13 23.29 -0.44
C SER A 91 -6.63 23.50 -0.37
#